data_AF-A0A8T4G165-F1
#
_entry.id   AF-A0A8T4G165-F1
#
_cell.length_a   1.000
_cell.length_b   1.000
_cell.length_c   1.000
_cell.angle_alpha   90.00
_cell.angle_beta   90.00
_cell.angle_gamma   90.00
#
_symmetry.space_group_name_H-M   'P 1'
#
loop_
_entity.id
_entity.type
_entity.pdbx_description
1 polymer ?
#
loop_
_entity_poly.entity_id
_entity_poly.type
_entity_poly.pdbx_seq_one_letter_code
_entity_poly.pdbx_strand_id
1 'polypeptide(L)'
;MAREKAVKLIIDFGDNQVFKGATTYTMILILEKAKREKFKYAYVEELKESIEQLRAVHDVGKAKRERIQVVEVPMEEISKDVWVILTDEEKAIVEKIYEGSKRLEEVAEHIFVGVQTSADKVYHLTKLGEEGEYYIVMSNITGRTYRIEKGILRPLVSGENVGRFIVKSYEKVILFPYEVTDSGYRLLTEKEIKEKYPNAWEYLLENKKLLESREKGKIAKTLGWYAFGRTQNIDKQHLIKLMVPRLVTDLKVAYDSNGQFCLDNVDVNGITLRKDVSYLYALALLNSSLLNYVFKKKSVEFASGYYSANKQFIKDLPIKLPQTPEEKELAEEIETTTEEIIELLKKHYEIKSLWQKWSEKLSDKKLTLRALIDQWKRGIGVIPPENLFITNVEFKSDEETEFDEFDAVVEGKTLKILGREADTFYTIAEIEASSEEIAEHLYFSLLSLLESRRKVKTLGDLLSKTEIPTIRGSPKETVRIVNAIKTSANVKHLTSSIKLAKENEAYLDALVFKLYGLTREEARLILRELKAPENYISSVLRYL
;
A
#
# COMPACT_ATOMS: atom_id res chain seq x y z
N MET A 1 -25.62 14.99 -23.46
CA MET A 1 -24.23 14.88 -23.96
C MET A 1 -24.05 13.56 -24.71
N ALA A 2 -23.98 12.40 -24.02
CA ALA A 2 -23.95 11.09 -24.67
C ALA A 2 -25.15 10.82 -25.60
N ARG A 3 -26.39 11.04 -25.12
CA ARG A 3 -27.62 10.86 -25.92
C ARG A 3 -27.68 11.72 -27.19
N GLU A 4 -27.07 12.89 -27.16
CA GLU A 4 -27.06 13.85 -28.28
C GLU A 4 -25.82 13.68 -29.17
N LYS A 5 -24.91 12.74 -28.84
CA LYS A 5 -23.61 12.53 -29.49
C LYS A 5 -22.83 13.84 -29.75
N ALA A 6 -22.87 14.77 -28.79
CA ALA A 6 -22.47 16.16 -28.97
C ALA A 6 -21.06 16.51 -28.44
N VAL A 7 -20.33 15.53 -27.87
CA VAL A 7 -18.99 15.76 -27.32
C VAL A 7 -18.00 15.89 -28.47
N LYS A 8 -17.20 16.96 -28.47
CA LYS A 8 -16.18 17.21 -29.49
C LYS A 8 -14.78 16.93 -28.96
N LEU A 9 -14.46 17.50 -27.80
CA LEU A 9 -13.16 17.41 -27.17
C LEU A 9 -13.33 17.38 -25.65
N ILE A 10 -12.60 16.49 -25.00
CA ILE A 10 -12.35 16.49 -23.57
C ILE A 10 -10.87 16.78 -23.38
N ILE A 11 -10.52 17.75 -22.54
CA ILE A 11 -9.14 17.97 -22.08
C ILE A 11 -9.10 17.67 -20.60
N ASP A 12 -8.50 16.56 -20.22
CA ASP A 12 -8.32 16.12 -18.85
C ASP A 12 -6.93 16.54 -18.36
N PHE A 13 -6.89 17.22 -17.21
CA PHE A 13 -5.65 17.65 -16.58
C PHE A 13 -5.16 16.64 -15.52
N GLY A 14 -5.87 15.54 -15.29
CA GLY A 14 -5.51 14.56 -14.27
C GLY A 14 -5.43 15.21 -12.89
N ASP A 15 -4.32 14.97 -12.19
CA ASP A 15 -4.03 15.58 -10.89
C ASP A 15 -3.24 16.91 -10.97
N ASN A 16 -2.99 17.46 -12.17
CA ASN A 16 -2.32 18.74 -12.33
C ASN A 16 -3.15 19.89 -11.73
N GLN A 17 -2.51 20.69 -10.88
CA GLN A 17 -3.16 21.81 -10.17
C GLN A 17 -3.22 23.08 -11.04
N VAL A 18 -4.25 23.18 -11.87
CA VAL A 18 -4.46 24.32 -12.79
C VAL A 18 -4.66 25.65 -12.06
N PHE A 19 -5.28 25.63 -10.88
CA PHE A 19 -5.57 26.84 -10.10
C PHE A 19 -4.71 26.91 -8.84
N LYS A 20 -3.82 27.92 -8.79
CA LYS A 20 -2.94 28.13 -7.63
C LYS A 20 -3.76 28.34 -6.36
N GLY A 21 -3.47 27.54 -5.33
CA GLY A 21 -4.11 27.63 -4.01
C GLY A 21 -5.39 26.80 -3.83
N ALA A 22 -5.83 26.07 -4.86
CA ALA A 22 -6.97 25.15 -4.78
C ALA A 22 -6.54 23.73 -5.16
N THR A 23 -6.96 22.72 -4.40
CA THR A 23 -6.77 21.31 -4.76
C THR A 23 -7.97 20.83 -5.55
N THR A 24 -7.90 20.91 -6.89
CA THR A 24 -9.03 20.62 -7.77
C THR A 24 -8.62 19.82 -9.00
N TYR A 25 -9.35 18.74 -9.28
CA TYR A 25 -9.26 18.00 -10.54
C TYR A 25 -10.03 18.75 -11.62
N THR A 26 -9.34 19.11 -12.71
CA THR A 26 -9.87 20.01 -13.74
C THR A 26 -10.01 19.27 -15.07
N MET A 27 -11.15 19.46 -15.72
CA MET A 27 -11.39 18.97 -17.08
C MET A 27 -12.15 20.03 -17.89
N ILE A 28 -11.77 20.21 -19.15
CA ILE A 28 -12.46 21.07 -20.11
C ILE A 28 -13.29 20.20 -21.04
N LEU A 29 -14.60 20.44 -21.04
CA LEU A 29 -15.54 19.78 -21.92
C LEU A 29 -15.99 20.72 -23.04
N ILE A 30 -15.66 20.37 -24.29
CA ILE A 30 -16.11 21.10 -25.48
C ILE A 30 -17.24 20.33 -26.14
N LEU A 31 -18.40 20.99 -26.24
CA LEU A 31 -19.60 20.47 -26.88
C LEU A 31 -19.86 21.21 -28.19
N GLU A 32 -20.34 20.49 -29.19
CA GLU A 32 -20.77 21.06 -30.46
C GLU A 32 -22.10 20.43 -30.86
N LYS A 33 -23.03 21.25 -31.38
CA LYS A 33 -24.36 20.80 -31.80
C LYS A 33 -24.28 20.05 -33.13
N ALA A 34 -23.61 18.91 -33.14
CA ALA A 34 -23.44 18.00 -34.26
C ALA A 34 -23.33 16.56 -33.74
N LYS A 35 -24.03 15.62 -34.36
CA LYS A 35 -23.88 14.20 -34.03
C LYS A 35 -22.54 13.68 -34.56
N ARG A 36 -21.78 12.98 -33.72
CA ARG A 36 -20.50 12.37 -34.08
C ARG A 36 -20.38 10.96 -33.55
N GLU A 37 -19.67 10.10 -34.29
CA GLU A 37 -19.37 8.74 -33.85
C GLU A 37 -18.13 8.68 -32.93
N LYS A 38 -17.23 9.67 -33.03
CA LYS A 38 -16.03 9.78 -32.19
C LYS A 38 -15.83 11.21 -31.68
N PHE A 39 -15.10 11.33 -30.57
CA PHE A 39 -14.64 12.59 -30.00
C PHE A 39 -13.14 12.52 -29.69
N LYS A 40 -12.49 13.67 -29.53
CA LYS A 40 -11.09 13.72 -29.10
C LYS A 40 -11.01 13.74 -27.58
N TYR A 41 -10.13 12.94 -27.02
CA TYR A 41 -9.74 13.02 -25.63
C TYR A 41 -8.26 13.41 -25.56
N ALA A 42 -7.95 14.44 -24.79
CA ALA A 42 -6.59 14.94 -24.57
C ALA A 42 -6.28 14.85 -23.08
N TYR A 43 -5.32 14.00 -22.70
CA TYR A 43 -4.80 13.93 -21.34
C TYR A 43 -3.51 14.75 -21.25
N VAL A 44 -3.45 15.70 -20.31
CA VAL A 44 -2.28 16.53 -20.05
C VAL A 44 -1.41 15.81 -19.01
N GLU A 45 -0.33 15.19 -19.46
CA GLU A 45 0.60 14.45 -18.61
C GLU A 45 1.38 15.37 -17.67
N GLU A 46 1.73 16.57 -18.14
CA GLU A 46 2.52 17.55 -17.39
C GLU A 46 2.05 18.96 -17.75
N LEU A 47 1.54 19.73 -16.78
CA LEU A 47 1.07 21.09 -17.02
C LEU A 47 2.24 22.07 -17.19
N LYS A 48 2.35 22.69 -18.37
CA LYS A 48 3.39 23.70 -18.68
C LYS A 48 2.92 25.15 -18.52
N GLU A 49 1.66 25.36 -18.13
CA GLU A 49 1.02 26.70 -18.03
C GLU A 49 1.16 27.54 -19.33
N SER A 50 1.09 26.92 -20.52
CA SER A 50 1.25 27.63 -21.82
C SER A 50 0.05 27.48 -22.77
N ILE A 51 -0.18 28.50 -23.61
CA ILE A 51 -1.23 28.48 -24.63
C ILE A 51 -0.86 27.49 -25.75
N GLU A 52 0.43 27.38 -26.06
CA GLU A 52 0.99 26.47 -27.06
C GLU A 52 0.66 25.02 -26.72
N GLN A 53 0.77 24.64 -25.44
CA GLN A 53 0.38 23.32 -24.96
C GLN A 53 -1.09 23.05 -25.25
N LEU A 54 -2.00 23.95 -24.86
CA LEU A 54 -3.43 23.76 -25.11
C LEU A 54 -3.79 23.75 -26.61
N ARG A 55 -3.07 24.50 -27.45
CA ARG A 55 -3.28 24.46 -28.91
C ARG A 55 -2.82 23.14 -29.53
N ALA A 56 -1.88 22.44 -28.90
CA ALA A 56 -1.34 21.19 -29.41
C ALA A 56 -2.38 20.05 -29.42
N VAL A 57 -3.49 20.15 -28.67
CA VAL A 57 -4.59 19.16 -28.69
C VAL A 57 -5.19 18.93 -30.09
N HIS A 58 -5.01 19.89 -31.01
CA HIS A 58 -5.49 19.77 -32.39
C HIS A 58 -4.48 19.13 -33.35
N ASP A 59 -3.22 18.96 -32.94
CA ASP A 59 -2.10 18.46 -33.75
C ASP A 59 -1.35 17.36 -32.97
N VAL A 60 -1.61 16.09 -33.30
CA VAL A 60 -1.06 14.93 -32.60
C VAL A 60 0.48 14.94 -32.57
N GLY A 61 1.13 15.43 -33.63
CA GLY A 61 2.59 15.52 -33.71
C GLY A 61 3.19 16.61 -32.80
N LYS A 62 2.41 17.63 -32.46
CA LYS A 62 2.79 18.63 -31.43
C LYS A 62 2.39 18.20 -30.03
N ALA A 63 1.25 17.52 -29.87
CA ALA A 63 0.72 17.10 -28.58
C ALA A 63 1.76 16.34 -27.74
N LYS A 64 2.45 15.36 -28.34
CA LYS A 64 3.47 14.58 -27.63
C LYS A 64 4.66 15.42 -27.13
N ARG A 65 5.09 16.44 -27.90
CA ARG A 65 6.14 17.38 -27.46
C ARG A 65 5.67 18.31 -26.34
N GLU A 66 4.36 18.56 -26.31
CA GLU A 66 3.70 19.34 -25.28
C GLU A 66 3.16 18.52 -24.12
N ARG A 67 3.59 17.25 -23.97
CA ARG A 67 3.16 16.38 -22.86
C ARG A 67 1.65 16.20 -22.82
N ILE A 68 1.03 16.07 -24.00
CA ILE A 68 -0.37 15.76 -24.16
C ILE A 68 -0.50 14.47 -24.96
N GLN A 69 -1.23 13.52 -24.40
CA GLN A 69 -1.70 12.33 -25.11
C GLN A 69 -3.07 12.61 -25.72
N VAL A 70 -3.21 12.45 -27.03
CA VAL A 70 -4.48 12.69 -27.74
C VAL A 70 -4.95 11.40 -28.40
N VAL A 71 -6.18 10.98 -28.10
CA VAL A 71 -6.82 9.79 -28.68
C VAL A 71 -8.21 10.11 -29.24
N GLU A 72 -8.63 9.36 -30.26
CA GLU A 72 -10.01 9.39 -30.76
C GLU A 72 -10.83 8.29 -30.12
N VAL A 73 -11.89 8.68 -29.41
CA VAL A 73 -12.69 7.79 -28.58
C VAL A 73 -14.08 7.63 -29.18
N PRO A 74 -14.62 6.40 -29.33
CA PRO A 74 -16.01 6.18 -29.71
C PRO A 74 -16.98 6.86 -28.75
N MET A 75 -18.06 7.43 -29.28
CA MET A 75 -19.07 8.13 -28.46
C MET A 75 -19.77 7.17 -27.48
N GLU A 76 -19.77 5.88 -27.79
CA GLU A 76 -20.35 4.79 -27.00
C GLU A 76 -19.62 4.58 -25.66
N GLU A 77 -18.34 4.98 -25.57
CA GLU A 77 -17.57 4.93 -24.32
C GLU A 77 -18.08 5.92 -23.26
N ILE A 78 -18.80 6.96 -23.68
CA ILE A 78 -19.45 7.91 -22.76
C ILE A 78 -20.73 7.29 -22.20
N SER A 79 -20.57 6.50 -21.15
CA SER A 79 -21.64 5.76 -20.50
C SER A 79 -21.88 6.23 -19.05
N LYS A 80 -22.70 5.48 -18.31
CA LYS A 80 -22.89 5.68 -16.85
C LYS A 80 -21.78 5.02 -16.02
N ASP A 81 -21.05 4.09 -16.62
CA ASP A 81 -19.93 3.41 -15.99
C ASP A 81 -18.66 4.28 -16.11
N VAL A 82 -17.57 3.84 -15.48
CA VAL A 82 -16.29 4.56 -15.54
C VAL A 82 -15.78 4.58 -16.97
N TRP A 83 -15.40 5.75 -17.47
CA TRP A 83 -14.84 5.90 -18.81
C TRP A 83 -13.39 5.44 -18.81
N VAL A 84 -13.08 4.44 -19.62
CA VAL A 84 -11.72 3.90 -19.78
C VAL A 84 -11.21 4.40 -21.12
N ILE A 85 -10.28 5.36 -21.08
CA ILE A 85 -9.78 6.00 -22.29
C ILE A 85 -8.40 5.42 -22.62
N LEU A 86 -8.31 4.71 -23.73
CA LEU A 86 -7.12 3.98 -24.17
C LEU A 86 -6.74 4.38 -25.60
N THR A 87 -5.45 4.34 -25.91
CA THR A 87 -4.91 4.28 -27.27
C THR A 87 -5.25 2.94 -27.92
N ASP A 88 -5.09 2.84 -29.24
CA ASP A 88 -5.33 1.59 -29.96
C ASP A 88 -4.43 0.43 -29.48
N GLU A 89 -3.17 0.73 -29.10
CA GLU A 89 -2.22 -0.26 -28.57
C GLU A 89 -2.63 -0.73 -27.17
N GLU A 90 -2.95 0.20 -26.27
CA GLU A 90 -3.43 -0.13 -24.92
C GLU A 90 -4.77 -0.89 -24.97
N LYS A 91 -5.65 -0.52 -25.90
CA LYS A 91 -6.93 -1.19 -26.11
C LYS A 91 -6.73 -2.65 -26.52
N ALA A 92 -5.83 -2.93 -27.47
CA ALA A 92 -5.53 -4.30 -27.89
C ALA A 92 -4.99 -5.15 -26.73
N ILE A 93 -4.12 -4.57 -25.89
CA ILE A 93 -3.59 -5.23 -24.70
C ILE A 93 -4.70 -5.49 -23.68
N VAL A 94 -5.52 -4.48 -23.36
CA VAL A 94 -6.61 -4.62 -22.39
C VAL A 94 -7.64 -5.65 -22.87
N GLU A 95 -8.04 -5.62 -24.14
CA GLU A 95 -8.96 -6.63 -24.70
C GLU A 95 -8.42 -8.04 -24.54
N LYS A 96 -7.13 -8.25 -24.83
CA LYS A 96 -6.44 -9.53 -24.63
C LYS A 96 -6.40 -9.96 -23.16
N ILE A 97 -6.23 -9.03 -22.21
CA ILE A 97 -6.27 -9.35 -20.78
C ILE A 97 -7.67 -9.80 -20.35
N TYR A 98 -8.71 -9.17 -20.89
CA TYR A 98 -10.10 -9.51 -20.59
C TYR A 98 -10.57 -10.80 -21.30
N GLU A 99 -9.91 -11.20 -22.38
CA GLU A 99 -10.24 -12.42 -23.11
C GLU A 99 -10.10 -13.67 -22.21
N GLY A 100 -11.19 -14.41 -22.03
CA GLY A 100 -11.23 -15.59 -21.16
C GLY A 100 -11.18 -15.31 -19.66
N SER A 101 -11.18 -14.04 -19.24
CA SER A 101 -11.18 -13.64 -17.83
C SER A 101 -12.59 -13.47 -17.28
N LYS A 102 -12.78 -13.80 -16.00
CA LYS A 102 -13.98 -13.41 -15.24
C LYS A 102 -13.74 -12.09 -14.53
N ARG A 103 -14.78 -11.32 -14.24
CA ARG A 103 -14.65 -10.14 -13.38
C ARG A 103 -14.43 -10.58 -11.93
N LEU A 104 -13.70 -9.79 -11.15
CA LEU A 104 -13.46 -10.08 -9.73
C LEU A 104 -14.77 -10.33 -8.96
N GLU A 105 -15.85 -9.60 -9.23
CA GLU A 105 -17.15 -9.82 -8.60
C GLU A 105 -17.81 -11.16 -8.94
N GLU A 106 -17.40 -11.81 -10.03
CA GLU A 106 -17.91 -13.11 -10.44
C GLU A 106 -17.18 -14.28 -9.76
N VAL A 107 -15.94 -14.05 -9.31
CA VAL A 107 -15.13 -15.03 -8.56
C VAL A 107 -15.15 -14.77 -7.04
N ALA A 108 -15.51 -13.56 -6.63
CA ALA A 108 -15.75 -13.22 -5.24
C ALA A 108 -17.11 -13.74 -4.77
N GLU A 109 -17.15 -14.18 -3.51
CA GLU A 109 -18.40 -14.38 -2.78
C GLU A 109 -18.89 -13.03 -2.23
N HIS A 110 -17.98 -12.25 -1.64
CA HIS A 110 -18.27 -10.91 -1.14
C HIS A 110 -17.13 -9.94 -1.43
N ILE A 111 -17.49 -8.71 -1.83
CA ILE A 111 -16.63 -7.53 -1.76
C ILE A 111 -17.29 -6.53 -0.82
N PHE A 112 -16.69 -6.30 0.34
CA PHE A 112 -17.27 -5.58 1.47
C PHE A 112 -16.30 -4.56 2.07
N VAL A 113 -16.82 -3.67 2.91
CA VAL A 113 -16.02 -2.69 3.67
C VAL A 113 -15.92 -3.11 5.13
N GLY A 114 -15.03 -2.50 5.89
CA GLY A 114 -14.89 -2.69 7.32
C GLY A 114 -16.07 -2.27 8.18
N VAL A 115 -15.90 -2.48 9.48
CA VAL A 115 -16.92 -2.16 10.48
C VAL A 115 -17.07 -0.65 10.64
N GLN A 116 -18.29 -0.19 10.88
CA GLN A 116 -18.58 1.24 11.03
C GLN A 116 -19.20 1.47 12.42
N THR A 117 -18.35 1.85 13.38
CA THR A 117 -18.75 1.91 14.79
C THR A 117 -19.61 3.13 15.11
N SER A 118 -19.49 4.19 14.30
CA SER A 118 -20.05 5.53 14.59
C SER A 118 -19.54 6.15 15.90
N ALA A 119 -18.44 5.63 16.46
CA ALA A 119 -17.72 6.17 17.61
C ALA A 119 -16.28 5.62 17.67
N ASP A 120 -15.53 5.77 16.58
CA ASP A 120 -14.19 5.21 16.45
C ASP A 120 -13.24 5.67 17.58
N LYS A 121 -13.43 6.88 18.13
CA LYS A 121 -12.65 7.35 19.29
C LYS A 121 -12.83 6.52 20.57
N VAL A 122 -13.95 5.81 20.70
CA VAL A 122 -14.24 4.90 21.81
C VAL A 122 -13.82 3.47 21.46
N TYR A 123 -14.15 2.99 20.26
CA TYR A 123 -13.93 1.59 19.92
C TYR A 123 -12.52 1.29 19.40
N HIS A 124 -11.85 2.25 18.75
CA HIS A 124 -10.48 2.08 18.27
C HIS A 124 -9.51 2.48 19.38
N LEU A 125 -8.70 1.53 19.83
CA LEU A 125 -7.76 1.67 20.92
C LEU A 125 -6.34 1.39 20.41
N THR A 126 -5.35 2.13 20.89
CA THR A 126 -3.95 1.92 20.50
C THR A 126 -3.32 0.90 21.45
N LYS A 127 -2.84 -0.23 20.92
CA LYS A 127 -2.17 -1.28 21.70
C LYS A 127 -0.77 -0.81 22.10
N LEU A 128 -0.50 -0.77 23.40
CA LEU A 128 0.79 -0.40 23.98
C LEU A 128 1.60 -1.62 24.44
N GLY A 129 0.93 -2.74 24.73
CA GLY A 129 1.58 -3.95 25.21
C GLY A 129 0.58 -5.05 25.55
N GLU A 130 1.10 -6.15 26.08
CA GLU A 130 0.33 -7.31 26.49
C GLU A 130 0.74 -7.79 27.87
N GLU A 131 -0.23 -8.25 28.66
CA GLU A 131 -0.01 -8.81 29.99
C GLU A 131 -0.97 -9.99 30.21
N GLY A 132 -0.48 -11.22 30.03
CA GLY A 132 -1.33 -12.43 30.11
C GLY A 132 -2.52 -12.37 29.15
N GLU A 133 -3.74 -12.46 29.70
CA GLU A 133 -5.02 -12.38 28.96
C GLU A 133 -5.49 -10.95 28.65
N TYR A 134 -4.65 -9.93 28.88
CA TYR A 134 -5.00 -8.53 28.70
C TYR A 134 -4.11 -7.84 27.67
N TYR A 135 -4.68 -6.85 26.97
CA TYR A 135 -3.93 -5.80 26.29
C TYR A 135 -3.90 -4.55 27.14
N ILE A 136 -2.74 -3.90 27.15
CA ILE A 136 -2.57 -2.55 27.65
C ILE A 136 -2.83 -1.62 26.48
N VAL A 137 -3.87 -0.79 26.57
CA VAL A 137 -4.38 0.01 25.45
C VAL A 137 -4.59 1.47 25.83
N MET A 138 -4.28 2.39 24.93
CA MET A 138 -4.57 3.81 25.08
C MET A 138 -5.89 4.16 24.39
N SER A 139 -6.78 4.80 25.13
CA SER A 139 -8.07 5.31 24.65
C SER A 139 -7.89 6.66 23.95
N ASN A 140 -8.37 6.76 22.71
CA ASN A 140 -8.28 8.00 21.93
C ASN A 140 -9.21 9.11 22.46
N ILE A 141 -10.28 8.75 23.17
CA ILE A 141 -11.24 9.71 23.73
C ILE A 141 -10.85 10.21 25.12
N THR A 142 -10.31 9.35 25.98
CA THR A 142 -9.94 9.74 27.36
C THR A 142 -8.47 10.08 27.52
N GLY A 143 -7.60 9.68 26.58
CA GLY A 143 -6.15 9.84 26.67
C GLY A 143 -5.49 8.98 27.75
N ARG A 144 -6.24 8.07 28.37
CA ARG A 144 -5.78 7.19 29.46
C ARG A 144 -5.44 5.80 28.94
N THR A 145 -4.59 5.11 29.70
CA THR A 145 -4.26 3.71 29.50
C THR A 145 -5.21 2.82 30.28
N TYR A 146 -5.71 1.76 29.64
CA TYR A 146 -6.59 0.76 30.20
C TYR A 146 -5.98 -0.62 30.02
N ARG A 147 -6.33 -1.53 30.93
CA ARG A 147 -6.02 -2.96 30.83
C ARG A 147 -7.31 -3.66 30.44
N ILE A 148 -7.44 -4.11 29.20
CA ILE A 148 -8.68 -4.69 28.66
C ILE A 148 -8.44 -6.13 28.24
N GLU A 149 -9.41 -7.00 28.49
CA GLU A 149 -9.37 -8.43 28.17
C GLU A 149 -9.21 -8.66 26.65
N LYS A 150 -8.28 -9.53 26.25
CA LYS A 150 -8.01 -9.83 24.84
C LYS A 150 -9.23 -10.39 24.10
N GLY A 151 -10.08 -11.15 24.80
CA GLY A 151 -11.22 -11.84 24.18
C GLY A 151 -12.29 -10.94 23.57
N ILE A 152 -12.38 -9.67 23.99
CA ILE A 152 -13.31 -8.66 23.42
C ILE A 152 -12.59 -7.67 22.48
N LEU A 153 -11.28 -7.84 22.27
CA LEU A 153 -10.49 -7.00 21.37
C LEU A 153 -10.15 -7.78 20.09
N ARG A 154 -10.22 -7.11 18.95
CA ARG A 154 -9.77 -7.66 17.67
C ARG A 154 -8.71 -6.74 17.05
N PRO A 155 -7.64 -7.28 16.42
CA PRO A 155 -6.76 -6.48 15.58
C PRO A 155 -7.54 -5.67 14.55
N LEU A 156 -7.23 -4.37 14.44
CA LEU A 156 -7.86 -3.45 13.48
C LEU A 156 -6.82 -3.01 12.45
N VAL A 157 -7.15 -3.17 11.18
CA VAL A 157 -6.28 -2.86 10.04
C VAL A 157 -6.85 -1.68 9.25
N SER A 158 -6.06 -0.61 9.16
CA SER A 158 -6.30 0.55 8.29
C SER A 158 -5.44 0.43 7.02
N GLY A 159 -5.64 1.32 6.05
CA GLY A 159 -4.93 1.26 4.76
C GLY A 159 -3.40 1.31 4.84
N GLU A 160 -2.85 1.97 5.87
CA GLU A 160 -1.40 2.05 6.15
C GLU A 160 -0.78 0.71 6.53
N ASN A 161 -1.58 -0.19 7.11
CA ASN A 161 -1.13 -1.49 7.62
C ASN A 161 -1.02 -2.56 6.53
N VAL A 162 -1.73 -2.37 5.42
CA VAL A 162 -1.83 -3.35 4.33
C VAL A 162 -0.69 -3.12 3.33
N GLY A 163 0.18 -4.13 3.22
CA GLY A 163 1.22 -4.21 2.19
C GLY A 163 0.80 -5.11 1.03
N ARG A 164 1.72 -5.30 0.07
CA ARG A 164 1.61 -6.38 -0.91
C ARG A 164 1.74 -7.70 -0.18
N PHE A 165 0.86 -8.65 -0.50
CA PHE A 165 0.76 -10.02 0.03
C PHE A 165 0.43 -10.15 1.53
N ILE A 166 0.92 -9.26 2.41
CA ILE A 166 0.79 -9.37 3.87
C ILE A 166 0.36 -8.07 4.56
N VAL A 167 -0.16 -8.21 5.78
CA VAL A 167 -0.30 -7.09 6.72
C VAL A 167 1.05 -6.85 7.38
N LYS A 168 1.60 -5.63 7.24
CA LYS A 168 2.95 -5.28 7.73
C LYS A 168 3.01 -5.29 9.26
N SER A 169 2.03 -4.64 9.88
CA SER A 169 1.88 -4.49 11.32
C SER A 169 0.47 -3.97 11.63
N TYR A 170 0.04 -4.08 12.89
CA TYR A 170 -1.14 -3.38 13.38
C TYR A 170 -0.85 -2.81 14.78
N GLU A 171 -1.23 -1.55 14.98
CA GLU A 171 -1.09 -0.87 16.28
C GLU A 171 -2.45 -0.68 16.96
N LYS A 172 -3.53 -0.75 16.18
CA LYS A 172 -4.88 -0.53 16.66
C LYS A 172 -5.57 -1.85 16.91
N VAL A 173 -6.35 -1.88 17.98
CA VAL A 173 -7.34 -2.93 18.25
C VAL A 173 -8.70 -2.28 18.37
N ILE A 174 -9.73 -3.02 17.98
CA ILE A 174 -11.11 -2.61 18.13
C ILE A 174 -11.76 -3.34 19.30
N LEU A 175 -12.43 -2.61 20.19
CA LEU A 175 -13.36 -3.19 21.16
C LEU A 175 -14.58 -3.71 20.39
N PHE A 176 -14.72 -5.03 20.34
CA PHE A 176 -15.66 -5.74 19.50
C PHE A 176 -16.68 -6.47 20.40
N PRO A 177 -17.79 -5.81 20.78
CA PRO A 177 -18.77 -6.34 21.75
C PRO A 177 -19.73 -7.36 21.13
N TYR A 178 -19.22 -8.19 20.23
CA TYR A 178 -19.99 -9.16 19.47
C TYR A 178 -19.35 -10.53 19.57
N GLU A 179 -20.18 -11.57 19.62
CA GLU A 179 -19.75 -12.93 19.37
C GLU A 179 -20.09 -13.34 17.95
N VAL A 180 -19.24 -14.20 17.39
CA VAL A 180 -19.51 -14.89 16.12
C VAL A 180 -20.39 -16.10 16.44
N THR A 181 -21.46 -16.28 15.67
CA THR A 181 -22.41 -17.38 15.75
C THR A 181 -22.57 -18.01 14.37
N ASP A 182 -23.14 -19.22 14.29
CA ASP A 182 -23.42 -19.89 13.00
C ASP A 182 -24.37 -19.06 12.11
N SER A 183 -25.19 -18.20 12.71
CA SER A 183 -26.11 -17.27 12.05
C SER A 183 -25.50 -15.89 11.76
N GLY A 184 -24.19 -15.74 11.97
CA GLY A 184 -23.49 -14.46 11.87
C GLY A 184 -23.04 -13.98 13.24
N TYR A 185 -23.73 -12.98 13.80
CA TYR A 185 -23.20 -12.20 14.92
C TYR A 185 -24.30 -11.80 15.87
N ARG A 186 -23.96 -11.81 17.15
CA ARG A 186 -24.84 -11.37 18.22
C ARG A 186 -24.10 -10.37 19.10
N LEU A 187 -24.78 -9.27 19.42
CA LEU A 187 -24.29 -8.35 20.44
C LEU A 187 -24.27 -9.07 21.79
N LEU A 188 -23.12 -9.04 22.47
CA LEU A 188 -23.02 -9.57 23.82
C LEU A 188 -23.93 -8.77 24.75
N THR A 189 -24.65 -9.45 25.64
CA THR A 189 -25.49 -8.79 26.65
C THR A 189 -24.63 -8.09 27.71
N GLU A 190 -25.18 -7.09 28.39
CA GLU A 190 -24.48 -6.41 29.50
C GLU A 190 -23.98 -7.40 30.56
N LYS A 191 -24.78 -8.45 30.84
CA LYS A 191 -24.40 -9.51 31.78
C LYS A 191 -23.17 -10.27 31.28
N GLU A 192 -23.16 -10.69 30.01
CA GLU A 192 -22.03 -11.42 29.43
C GLU A 192 -20.75 -10.59 29.41
N ILE A 193 -20.83 -9.29 29.04
CA ILE A 193 -19.67 -8.40 29.03
C ILE A 193 -19.18 -8.20 30.47
N LYS A 194 -20.07 -7.94 31.42
CA LYS A 194 -19.70 -7.74 32.83
C LYS A 194 -19.05 -8.98 33.46
N GLU A 195 -19.52 -10.18 33.13
CA GLU A 195 -19.01 -11.43 33.70
C GLU A 195 -17.70 -11.87 33.03
N LYS A 196 -17.57 -11.74 31.70
CA LYS A 196 -16.40 -12.22 30.94
C LYS A 196 -15.32 -11.16 30.75
N TYR A 197 -15.71 -9.89 30.70
CA TYR A 197 -14.84 -8.75 30.33
C TYR A 197 -15.09 -7.53 31.26
N PRO A 198 -14.89 -7.68 32.58
CA PRO A 198 -15.20 -6.64 33.56
C PRO A 198 -14.48 -5.31 33.29
N ASN A 199 -13.24 -5.31 32.81
CA ASN A 199 -12.52 -4.06 32.55
C ASN A 199 -13.04 -3.37 31.28
N ALA A 200 -13.38 -4.14 30.23
CA ALA A 200 -14.07 -3.62 29.06
C ALA A 200 -15.43 -3.02 29.43
N TRP A 201 -16.15 -3.65 30.37
CA TRP A 201 -17.43 -3.16 30.86
C TRP A 201 -17.29 -1.81 31.57
N GLU A 202 -16.31 -1.66 32.47
CA GLU A 202 -16.01 -0.39 33.14
C GLU A 202 -15.65 0.71 32.12
N TYR A 203 -14.83 0.38 31.12
CA TYR A 203 -14.49 1.29 30.04
C TYR A 203 -15.72 1.76 29.24
N LEU A 204 -16.62 0.83 28.88
CA LEU A 204 -17.86 1.16 28.18
C LEU A 204 -18.77 2.06 29.04
N LEU A 205 -18.86 1.80 30.34
CA LEU A 205 -19.64 2.62 31.27
C LEU A 205 -19.09 4.04 31.40
N GLU A 206 -17.77 4.22 31.47
CA GLU A 206 -17.14 5.55 31.47
C GLU A 206 -17.53 6.37 30.22
N ASN A 207 -17.73 5.68 29.09
CA ASN A 207 -18.10 6.28 27.80
C ASN A 207 -19.61 6.24 27.50
N LYS A 208 -20.45 5.75 28.42
CA LYS A 208 -21.87 5.45 28.18
C LYS A 208 -22.66 6.65 27.68
N LYS A 209 -22.49 7.83 28.31
CA LYS A 209 -23.20 9.05 27.92
C LYS A 209 -22.96 9.44 26.45
N LEU A 210 -21.71 9.31 26.00
CA LEU A 210 -21.36 9.56 24.59
C LEU A 210 -22.02 8.52 23.68
N LEU A 211 -21.88 7.24 24.04
CA LEU A 211 -22.40 6.13 23.25
C LEU A 211 -23.93 6.14 23.13
N GLU A 212 -24.66 6.51 24.19
CA GLU A 212 -26.12 6.67 24.20
C GLU A 212 -26.60 7.85 23.35
N SER A 213 -25.77 8.90 23.18
CA SER A 213 -26.15 10.10 22.42
C SER A 213 -26.00 9.94 20.90
N ARG A 214 -25.33 8.88 20.44
CA ARG A 214 -25.04 8.65 19.01
C ARG A 214 -26.32 8.57 18.18
N GLU A 215 -26.27 9.20 17.01
CA GLU A 215 -27.44 9.35 16.12
C GLU A 215 -28.70 9.87 16.86
N LYS A 216 -28.54 10.85 17.75
CA LYS A 216 -29.64 11.40 18.57
C LYS A 216 -30.35 10.32 19.42
N GLY A 217 -29.60 9.32 19.88
CA GLY A 217 -30.08 8.19 20.69
C GLY A 217 -30.78 7.08 19.91
N LYS A 218 -30.76 7.12 18.57
CA LYS A 218 -31.37 6.07 17.74
C LYS A 218 -30.71 4.71 18.00
N ILE A 219 -29.38 4.64 17.99
CA ILE A 219 -28.64 3.39 18.17
C ILE A 219 -28.97 2.72 19.51
N ALA A 220 -28.98 3.49 20.60
CA ALA A 220 -29.30 2.97 21.93
C ALA A 220 -30.71 2.37 22.00
N LYS A 221 -31.69 2.99 21.33
CA LYS A 221 -33.08 2.54 21.30
C LYS A 221 -33.31 1.30 20.43
N THR A 222 -32.49 1.10 19.39
CA THR A 222 -32.73 0.05 18.39
C THR A 222 -31.79 -1.14 18.49
N LEU A 223 -30.52 -0.91 18.81
CA LEU A 223 -29.46 -1.94 18.77
C LEU A 223 -28.81 -2.20 20.13
N GLY A 224 -28.95 -1.27 21.08
CA GLY A 224 -28.21 -1.26 22.35
C GLY A 224 -27.16 -0.16 22.38
N TRP A 225 -26.97 0.47 23.54
CA TRP A 225 -26.19 1.71 23.63
C TRP A 225 -24.71 1.54 23.30
N TYR A 226 -24.16 0.33 23.45
CA TYR A 226 -22.77 -0.03 23.11
C TYR A 226 -22.64 -0.81 21.78
N ALA A 227 -23.70 -0.91 20.97
CA ALA A 227 -23.61 -1.51 19.63
C ALA A 227 -22.87 -0.59 18.65
N PHE A 228 -22.24 -1.13 17.61
CA PHE A 228 -21.79 -0.35 16.46
C PHE A 228 -22.98 0.31 15.76
N GLY A 229 -22.74 1.49 15.18
CA GLY A 229 -23.80 2.24 14.49
C GLY A 229 -24.33 1.56 13.23
N ARG A 230 -23.56 0.63 12.66
CA ARG A 230 -23.94 -0.18 11.51
C ARG A 230 -23.63 -1.64 11.76
N THR A 231 -24.62 -2.49 11.46
CA THR A 231 -24.50 -3.95 11.59
C THR A 231 -24.00 -4.61 10.31
N GLN A 232 -23.97 -3.89 9.19
CA GLN A 232 -23.45 -4.41 7.93
C GLN A 232 -21.98 -4.81 8.07
N ASN A 233 -21.60 -5.93 7.45
CA ASN A 233 -20.23 -6.43 7.33
C ASN A 233 -19.51 -6.75 8.63
N ILE A 234 -20.12 -6.48 9.81
CA ILE A 234 -19.72 -7.14 11.05
C ILE A 234 -19.58 -8.61 10.73
N ASP A 235 -20.51 -9.11 9.88
CA ASP A 235 -20.67 -10.50 9.51
C ASP A 235 -19.58 -11.22 8.72
N LYS A 236 -18.60 -10.45 8.28
CA LYS A 236 -17.56 -10.90 7.37
C LYS A 236 -16.16 -10.70 7.95
N GLN A 237 -16.04 -10.05 9.11
CA GLN A 237 -14.75 -9.72 9.69
C GLN A 237 -13.96 -10.95 10.16
N HIS A 238 -14.62 -12.03 10.58
CA HIS A 238 -13.95 -13.26 11.02
C HIS A 238 -13.58 -14.21 9.87
N LEU A 239 -13.97 -13.87 8.63
CA LEU A 239 -13.73 -14.73 7.48
C LEU A 239 -12.30 -14.59 6.99
N ILE A 240 -11.76 -15.68 6.45
CA ILE A 240 -10.59 -15.66 5.57
C ILE A 240 -10.88 -14.70 4.41
N LYS A 241 -9.96 -13.78 4.13
CA LYS A 241 -10.22 -12.70 3.18
C LYS A 241 -8.94 -12.08 2.61
N LEU A 242 -9.05 -11.51 1.42
CA LEU A 242 -8.08 -10.56 0.90
C LEU A 242 -8.45 -9.14 1.35
N MET A 243 -7.46 -8.29 1.58
CA MET A 243 -7.62 -6.93 2.08
C MET A 243 -7.03 -5.93 1.09
N VAL A 244 -7.85 -4.97 0.65
CA VAL A 244 -7.48 -3.97 -0.36
C VAL A 244 -7.68 -2.56 0.20
N PRO A 245 -6.63 -1.76 0.41
CA PRO A 245 -6.75 -0.40 0.92
C PRO A 245 -7.49 0.49 -0.07
N ARG A 246 -8.20 1.49 0.45
CA ARG A 246 -9.01 2.40 -0.37
C ARG A 246 -8.16 3.35 -1.21
N LEU A 247 -7.12 3.92 -0.61
CA LEU A 247 -6.21 4.87 -1.27
C LEU A 247 -4.84 4.21 -1.41
N VAL A 248 -4.38 4.07 -2.64
CA VAL A 248 -3.14 3.36 -2.98
C VAL A 248 -2.42 4.04 -4.13
N THR A 249 -1.09 4.05 -4.13
CA THR A 249 -0.29 4.48 -5.30
C THR A 249 -0.24 3.38 -6.36
N ASP A 250 -0.16 2.13 -5.92
CA ASP A 250 -0.28 0.91 -6.71
C ASP A 250 -1.21 -0.07 -6.02
N LEU A 251 -1.93 -0.88 -6.80
CA LEU A 251 -2.80 -1.93 -6.28
C LEU A 251 -1.97 -2.85 -5.38
N LYS A 252 -2.36 -2.92 -4.11
CA LYS A 252 -1.73 -3.78 -3.11
C LYS A 252 -2.81 -4.51 -2.33
N VAL A 253 -2.61 -5.81 -2.18
CA VAL A 253 -3.58 -6.70 -1.53
C VAL A 253 -2.85 -7.58 -0.54
N ALA A 254 -3.37 -7.69 0.68
CA ALA A 254 -2.85 -8.61 1.70
C ALA A 254 -3.80 -9.77 1.95
N TYR A 255 -3.26 -10.89 2.41
CA TYR A 255 -4.04 -12.07 2.77
C TYR A 255 -4.22 -12.23 4.28
N ASP A 256 -5.46 -12.28 4.75
CA ASP A 256 -5.83 -12.71 6.09
C ASP A 256 -6.27 -14.18 6.06
N SER A 257 -5.29 -15.08 6.14
CA SER A 257 -5.51 -16.54 6.08
C SER A 257 -6.25 -17.09 7.30
N ASN A 258 -6.38 -16.32 8.39
CA ASN A 258 -6.94 -16.77 9.67
C ASN A 258 -8.23 -16.03 10.04
N GLY A 259 -8.65 -15.03 9.26
CA GLY A 259 -9.81 -14.21 9.57
C GLY A 259 -9.68 -13.42 10.87
N GLN A 260 -8.45 -13.04 11.26
CA GLN A 260 -8.20 -12.41 12.56
C GLN A 260 -8.43 -10.89 12.57
N PHE A 261 -8.39 -10.25 11.40
CA PHE A 261 -8.42 -8.80 11.29
C PHE A 261 -9.83 -8.25 11.08
N CYS A 262 -10.18 -7.23 11.87
CA CYS A 262 -11.26 -6.31 11.52
C CYS A 262 -10.70 -5.23 10.59
N LEU A 263 -11.49 -4.84 9.59
CA LEU A 263 -11.15 -3.81 8.63
C LEU A 263 -11.69 -2.45 9.11
N ASP A 264 -10.91 -1.41 8.93
CA ASP A 264 -11.27 -0.04 9.32
C ASP A 264 -12.19 0.60 8.28
N ASN A 265 -13.51 0.57 8.55
CA ASN A 265 -14.53 1.31 7.82
C ASN A 265 -14.36 1.21 6.29
N VAL A 266 -14.34 2.33 5.55
CA VAL A 266 -14.14 2.34 4.10
C VAL A 266 -12.67 2.31 3.69
N ASP A 267 -11.73 2.42 4.64
CA ASP A 267 -10.30 2.54 4.35
C ASP A 267 -9.68 1.23 3.88
N VAL A 268 -10.31 0.09 4.18
CA VAL A 268 -9.93 -1.22 3.68
C VAL A 268 -11.15 -2.01 3.25
N ASN A 269 -11.13 -2.51 2.01
CA ASN A 269 -12.10 -3.44 1.47
C ASN A 269 -11.67 -4.88 1.79
N GLY A 270 -12.63 -5.75 2.08
CA GLY A 270 -12.46 -7.19 2.20
C GLY A 270 -13.01 -7.91 0.98
N ILE A 271 -12.31 -8.94 0.52
CA ILE A 271 -12.75 -9.85 -0.54
C ILE A 271 -12.73 -11.27 0.00
N THR A 272 -13.89 -11.93 0.04
CA THR A 272 -13.98 -13.39 0.18
C THR A 272 -14.19 -14.01 -1.18
N LEU A 273 -13.58 -15.17 -1.42
CA LEU A 273 -13.64 -15.89 -2.68
C LEU A 273 -14.62 -17.05 -2.63
N ARG A 274 -15.15 -17.43 -3.80
CA ARG A 274 -15.90 -18.67 -3.96
C ARG A 274 -15.00 -19.88 -3.72
N LYS A 275 -15.61 -21.01 -3.35
CA LYS A 275 -14.89 -22.21 -2.89
C LYS A 275 -13.92 -22.79 -3.92
N ASP A 276 -14.16 -22.56 -5.20
CA ASP A 276 -13.39 -23.07 -6.33
C ASP A 276 -12.23 -22.15 -6.74
N VAL A 277 -11.99 -21.05 -6.02
CA VAL A 277 -10.96 -20.07 -6.35
C VAL A 277 -9.94 -19.99 -5.21
N SER A 278 -8.67 -20.27 -5.52
CA SER A 278 -7.58 -20.18 -4.55
C SER A 278 -7.33 -18.72 -4.13
N TYR A 279 -7.20 -18.49 -2.83
CA TYR A 279 -6.82 -17.20 -2.27
C TYR A 279 -5.41 -16.80 -2.68
N LEU A 280 -4.46 -17.74 -2.73
CA LEU A 280 -3.09 -17.46 -3.13
C LEU A 280 -3.04 -17.05 -4.60
N TYR A 281 -3.77 -17.76 -5.47
CA TYR A 281 -3.84 -17.42 -6.89
C TYR A 281 -4.44 -16.03 -7.13
N ALA A 282 -5.61 -15.74 -6.54
CA ALA A 282 -6.24 -14.44 -6.68
C ALA A 282 -5.39 -13.31 -6.07
N LEU A 283 -4.73 -13.56 -4.93
CA LEU A 283 -3.79 -12.63 -4.32
C LEU A 283 -2.62 -12.31 -5.26
N ALA A 284 -2.08 -13.32 -5.92
CA ALA A 284 -0.98 -13.19 -6.88
C ALA A 284 -1.36 -12.29 -8.05
N LEU A 285 -2.51 -12.61 -8.67
CA LEU A 285 -3.06 -11.84 -9.76
C LEU A 285 -3.28 -10.38 -9.33
N LEU A 286 -3.98 -10.15 -8.22
CA LEU A 286 -4.29 -8.79 -7.75
C LEU A 286 -3.05 -7.97 -7.32
N ASN A 287 -1.93 -8.61 -7.00
CA ASN A 287 -0.67 -7.93 -6.74
C ASN A 287 0.25 -7.87 -7.97
N SER A 288 -0.13 -8.39 -9.13
CA SER A 288 0.71 -8.36 -10.34
C SER A 288 0.75 -6.98 -10.98
N SER A 289 1.86 -6.67 -11.67
CA SER A 289 1.96 -5.47 -12.51
C SER A 289 0.86 -5.46 -13.58
N LEU A 290 0.47 -6.61 -14.13
CA LEU A 290 -0.59 -6.70 -15.13
C LEU A 290 -1.93 -6.14 -14.63
N LEU A 291 -2.35 -6.53 -13.42
CA LEU A 291 -3.63 -6.07 -12.88
C LEU A 291 -3.53 -4.70 -12.24
N ASN A 292 -2.35 -4.29 -11.75
CA ASN A 292 -2.10 -2.90 -11.38
C ASN A 292 -2.23 -1.97 -12.59
N TYR A 293 -1.73 -2.38 -13.76
CA TYR A 293 -1.89 -1.65 -15.02
C TYR A 293 -3.36 -1.47 -15.39
N VAL A 294 -4.15 -2.55 -15.42
CA VAL A 294 -5.60 -2.48 -15.69
C VAL A 294 -6.31 -1.63 -14.63
N PHE A 295 -5.94 -1.76 -13.35
CA PHE A 295 -6.49 -0.95 -12.27
C PHE A 295 -6.25 0.54 -12.49
N LYS A 296 -5.03 0.97 -12.81
CA LYS A 296 -4.70 2.39 -13.04
C LYS A 296 -5.45 2.98 -14.23
N LYS A 297 -5.73 2.21 -15.29
CA LYS A 297 -6.57 2.66 -16.43
C LYS A 297 -8.05 2.82 -16.08
N LYS A 298 -8.53 2.15 -15.03
CA LYS A 298 -9.95 2.14 -14.62
C LYS A 298 -10.23 2.97 -13.38
N SER A 299 -9.23 3.27 -12.58
CA SER A 299 -9.38 4.02 -11.35
C SER A 299 -9.29 5.52 -11.61
N VAL A 300 -9.70 6.30 -10.61
CA VAL A 300 -9.58 7.76 -10.63
C VAL A 300 -8.32 8.14 -9.86
N GLU A 301 -7.51 8.97 -10.49
CA GLU A 301 -6.31 9.56 -9.91
C GLU A 301 -6.67 10.69 -8.93
N PHE A 302 -5.95 10.73 -7.82
CA PHE A 302 -5.97 11.71 -6.77
C PHE A 302 -4.57 12.34 -6.68
N ALA A 303 -4.47 13.54 -6.12
CA ALA A 303 -3.23 14.26 -5.92
C ALA A 303 -2.11 13.37 -5.32
N SER A 304 -0.87 13.59 -5.78
CA SER A 304 0.34 12.86 -5.36
C SER A 304 0.40 11.39 -5.83
N GLY A 305 -0.22 11.09 -6.97
CA GLY A 305 -0.21 9.75 -7.60
C GLY A 305 -1.04 8.70 -6.87
N TYR A 306 -2.02 9.11 -6.05
CA TYR A 306 -2.91 8.18 -5.36
C TYR A 306 -4.09 7.77 -6.26
N TYR A 307 -4.52 6.52 -6.15
CA TYR A 307 -5.67 5.96 -6.84
C TYR A 307 -6.67 5.42 -5.82
N SER A 308 -7.94 5.39 -6.22
CA SER A 308 -9.03 4.85 -5.40
C SER A 308 -9.31 3.38 -5.75
N ALA A 309 -9.05 2.46 -4.83
CA ALA A 309 -9.33 1.03 -4.97
C ALA A 309 -10.61 0.58 -4.24
N ASN A 310 -11.62 1.46 -4.17
CA ASN A 310 -12.96 1.12 -3.70
C ASN A 310 -13.58 0.01 -4.57
N LYS A 311 -14.58 -0.71 -4.04
CA LYS A 311 -15.34 -1.75 -4.76
C LYS A 311 -15.65 -1.41 -6.23
N GLN A 312 -16.10 -0.21 -6.55
CA GLN A 312 -16.48 0.18 -7.91
C GLN A 312 -15.33 0.11 -8.93
N PHE A 313 -14.08 0.25 -8.49
CA PHE A 313 -12.90 0.24 -9.34
C PHE A 313 -12.24 -1.13 -9.43
N ILE A 314 -12.39 -1.96 -8.40
CA ILE A 314 -11.76 -3.30 -8.35
C ILE A 314 -12.68 -4.43 -8.79
N LYS A 315 -14.01 -4.26 -8.71
CA LYS A 315 -14.99 -5.34 -8.97
C LYS A 315 -14.90 -5.93 -10.38
N ASP A 316 -14.46 -5.13 -11.35
CA ASP A 316 -14.37 -5.51 -12.76
C ASP A 316 -12.93 -5.82 -13.19
N LEU A 317 -12.00 -6.06 -12.24
CA LEU A 317 -10.66 -6.51 -12.59
C LEU A 317 -10.72 -7.92 -13.20
N PRO A 318 -9.95 -8.19 -14.27
CA PRO A 318 -9.96 -9.45 -14.98
C PRO A 318 -9.19 -10.51 -14.19
N ILE A 319 -9.89 -11.57 -13.79
CA ILE A 319 -9.34 -12.76 -13.13
C ILE A 319 -9.47 -13.93 -14.11
N LYS A 320 -8.38 -14.24 -14.81
CA LYS A 320 -8.29 -15.43 -15.65
C LYS A 320 -8.23 -16.68 -14.78
N LEU A 321 -9.17 -17.62 -14.97
CA LEU A 321 -9.17 -18.90 -14.26
C LEU A 321 -8.58 -19.98 -15.18
N PRO A 322 -7.64 -20.82 -14.71
CA PRO A 322 -6.95 -21.77 -15.56
C PRO A 322 -7.91 -22.83 -16.12
N GLN A 323 -7.93 -23.01 -17.45
CA GLN A 323 -8.79 -23.98 -18.15
C GLN A 323 -7.98 -25.15 -18.73
N THR A 324 -6.82 -24.87 -19.33
CA THR A 324 -5.97 -25.90 -19.95
C THR A 324 -5.01 -26.55 -18.94
N PRO A 325 -4.43 -27.73 -19.23
CA PRO A 325 -3.39 -28.32 -18.39
C PRO A 325 -2.21 -27.37 -18.16
N GLU A 326 -1.75 -26.67 -19.20
CA GLU A 326 -0.64 -25.73 -19.12
C GLU A 326 -0.98 -24.51 -18.25
N GLU A 327 -2.22 -23.99 -18.35
CA GLU A 327 -2.67 -22.91 -17.47
C GLU A 327 -2.79 -23.35 -16.02
N LYS A 328 -3.14 -24.62 -15.76
CA LYS A 328 -3.19 -25.18 -14.40
C LYS A 328 -1.80 -25.35 -13.79
N GLU A 329 -0.84 -25.82 -14.57
CA GLU A 329 0.57 -25.87 -14.15
C GLU A 329 1.10 -24.46 -13.82
N LEU A 330 0.82 -23.47 -14.67
CA LEU A 330 1.15 -22.07 -14.38
C LEU A 330 0.46 -21.55 -13.11
N ALA A 331 -0.81 -21.93 -12.88
CA ALA A 331 -1.53 -21.52 -11.68
C ALA A 331 -0.91 -22.11 -10.40
N GLU A 332 -0.54 -23.39 -10.41
CA GLU A 332 0.17 -24.05 -9.31
C GLU A 332 1.52 -23.37 -9.01
N GLU A 333 2.26 -23.01 -10.07
CA GLU A 333 3.53 -22.29 -9.94
C GLU A 333 3.35 -20.86 -9.41
N ILE A 334 2.30 -20.15 -9.85
CA ILE A 334 1.90 -18.84 -9.34
C ILE A 334 1.57 -18.93 -7.83
N GLU A 335 0.81 -19.94 -7.42
CA GLU A 335 0.44 -20.16 -6.02
C GLU A 335 1.68 -20.45 -5.16
N THR A 336 2.56 -21.34 -5.63
CA THR A 336 3.82 -21.69 -4.95
C THR A 336 4.71 -20.46 -4.77
N THR A 337 4.93 -19.70 -5.86
CA THR A 337 5.74 -18.46 -5.83
C THR A 337 5.14 -17.45 -4.86
N THR A 338 3.80 -17.35 -4.80
CA THR A 338 3.09 -16.44 -3.89
C THR A 338 3.26 -16.83 -2.44
N GLU A 339 3.19 -18.12 -2.11
CA GLU A 339 3.45 -18.63 -0.77
C GLU A 339 4.90 -18.33 -0.34
N GLU A 340 5.88 -18.54 -1.22
CA GLU A 340 7.28 -18.18 -0.96
C GLU A 340 7.45 -16.68 -0.69
N ILE A 341 6.82 -15.81 -1.48
CA ILE A 341 6.83 -14.36 -1.25
C ILE A 341 6.28 -14.04 0.15
N ILE A 342 5.14 -14.62 0.53
CA ILE A 342 4.53 -14.41 1.84
C ILE A 342 5.50 -14.82 2.96
N GLU A 343 6.13 -15.98 2.88
CA GLU A 343 7.07 -16.46 3.91
C GLU A 343 8.33 -15.60 4.00
N LEU A 344 8.87 -15.16 2.86
CA LEU A 344 10.01 -14.24 2.82
C LEU A 344 9.67 -12.87 3.44
N LEU A 345 8.47 -12.35 3.17
CA LEU A 345 7.99 -11.10 3.77
C LEU A 345 7.73 -11.26 5.28
N LYS A 346 7.11 -12.35 5.72
CA LYS A 346 6.96 -12.67 7.16
C LYS A 346 8.33 -12.69 7.84
N LYS A 347 9.32 -13.35 7.23
CA LYS A 347 10.69 -13.40 7.75
C LYS A 347 11.34 -12.01 7.81
N HIS A 348 11.10 -11.16 6.81
CA HIS A 348 11.57 -9.78 6.81
C HIS A 348 11.03 -8.98 8.01
N TYR A 349 9.73 -9.07 8.28
CA TYR A 349 9.11 -8.37 9.41
C TYR A 349 9.47 -8.98 10.77
N GLU A 350 9.74 -10.29 10.84
CA GLU A 350 10.36 -10.93 12.02
C GLU A 350 11.74 -10.33 12.32
N ILE A 351 12.61 -10.21 11.30
CA ILE A 351 13.93 -9.60 11.42
C ILE A 351 13.81 -8.14 11.88
N LYS A 352 12.84 -7.38 11.32
CA LYS A 352 12.59 -6.00 11.75
C LYS A 352 12.20 -5.91 13.23
N SER A 353 11.32 -6.79 13.69
CA SER A 353 10.91 -6.86 15.10
C SER A 353 12.09 -7.18 16.02
N LEU A 354 12.92 -8.15 15.63
CA LEU A 354 14.17 -8.46 16.33
C LEU A 354 15.14 -7.28 16.32
N TRP A 355 15.23 -6.54 15.21
CA TRP A 355 16.05 -5.34 15.10
C TRP A 355 15.60 -4.26 16.09
N GLN A 356 14.30 -4.01 16.22
CA GLN A 356 13.77 -3.05 17.21
C GLN A 356 14.15 -3.48 18.63
N LYS A 357 13.86 -4.75 18.99
CA LYS A 357 14.14 -5.31 20.31
C LYS A 357 15.62 -5.23 20.70
N TRP A 358 16.52 -5.67 19.80
CA TRP A 358 17.95 -5.68 20.10
C TRP A 358 18.56 -4.28 20.07
N SER A 359 18.05 -3.39 19.23
CA SER A 359 18.45 -1.98 19.23
C SER A 359 18.10 -1.30 20.55
N GLU A 360 16.88 -1.48 21.05
CA GLU A 360 16.46 -0.95 22.36
C GLU A 360 17.26 -1.54 23.51
N LYS A 361 17.56 -2.85 23.46
CA LYS A 361 18.25 -3.55 24.55
C LYS A 361 19.74 -3.18 24.65
N LEU A 362 20.43 -2.98 23.53
CA LEU A 362 21.89 -2.87 23.50
C LEU A 362 22.41 -1.46 23.25
N SER A 363 21.65 -0.59 22.58
CA SER A 363 22.10 0.78 22.32
C SER A 363 22.10 1.62 23.60
N ASP A 364 23.13 2.45 23.76
CA ASP A 364 23.26 3.44 24.83
C ASP A 364 23.19 4.87 24.29
N LYS A 365 23.24 5.04 22.96
CA LYS A 365 23.22 6.33 22.29
C LYS A 365 22.47 6.25 20.96
N LYS A 366 21.74 7.31 20.62
CA LYS A 366 21.15 7.50 19.29
C LYS A 366 21.83 8.66 18.57
N LEU A 367 22.27 8.42 17.34
CA LEU A 367 22.82 9.45 16.45
C LEU A 367 21.90 9.58 15.24
N THR A 368 21.75 10.78 14.67
CA THR A 368 21.00 10.91 13.42
C THR A 368 21.86 10.49 12.23
N LEU A 369 21.25 10.05 11.13
CA LEU A 369 21.98 9.77 9.90
C LEU A 369 22.77 11.01 9.43
N ARG A 370 22.19 12.20 9.55
CA ARG A 370 22.88 13.50 9.38
C ARG A 370 24.15 13.59 10.23
N ALA A 371 24.06 13.28 11.52
CA ALA A 371 25.21 13.37 12.42
C ALA A 371 26.34 12.41 12.02
N LEU A 372 26.00 11.21 11.52
CA LEU A 372 26.99 10.27 10.99
C LEU A 372 27.66 10.80 9.72
N ILE A 373 26.89 11.42 8.82
CA ILE A 373 27.42 12.07 7.61
C ILE A 373 28.35 13.23 7.97
N ASP A 374 27.98 14.07 8.95
CA ASP A 374 28.81 15.18 9.40
C ASP A 374 30.09 14.71 10.11
N GLN A 375 30.02 13.59 10.84
CA GLN A 375 31.20 12.94 11.42
C GLN A 375 32.15 12.44 10.34
N TRP A 376 31.63 11.79 9.30
CA TRP A 376 32.43 11.40 8.14
C TRP A 376 33.08 12.62 7.48
N LYS A 377 32.31 13.66 7.12
CA LYS A 377 32.85 14.90 6.50
C LYS A 377 33.99 15.53 7.29
N ARG A 378 33.89 15.58 8.62
CA ARG A 378 34.96 16.09 9.50
C ARG A 378 36.13 15.11 9.69
N GLY A 379 35.87 13.81 9.50
CA GLY A 379 36.81 12.73 9.74
C GLY A 379 37.65 12.33 8.53
N ILE A 380 37.28 12.74 7.31
CA ILE A 380 38.05 12.43 6.08
C ILE A 380 39.50 12.87 6.27
N GLY A 381 40.43 11.93 6.11
CA GLY A 381 41.87 12.16 6.25
C GLY A 381 42.39 12.26 7.69
N VAL A 382 41.52 12.16 8.71
CA VAL A 382 41.87 12.30 10.14
C VAL A 382 41.52 11.03 10.93
N ILE A 383 40.33 10.48 10.70
CA ILE A 383 39.82 9.30 11.42
C ILE A 383 40.00 8.07 10.52
N PRO A 384 40.57 6.96 11.04
CA PRO A 384 40.66 5.71 10.29
C PRO A 384 39.27 5.26 9.80
N PRO A 385 39.09 4.86 8.52
CA PRO A 385 37.80 4.50 7.94
C PRO A 385 37.02 3.45 8.75
N GLU A 386 37.71 2.51 9.39
CA GLU A 386 37.11 1.46 10.22
C GLU A 386 36.48 1.96 11.52
N ASN A 387 36.72 3.22 11.90
CA ASN A 387 36.11 3.87 13.05
C ASN A 387 34.97 4.83 12.64
N LEU A 388 34.68 4.94 11.35
CA LEU A 388 33.54 5.69 10.81
C LEU A 388 32.39 4.74 10.47
N PHE A 389 31.15 5.18 10.68
CA PHE A 389 29.97 4.42 10.21
C PHE A 389 29.85 4.49 8.69
N ILE A 390 30.21 5.64 8.12
CA ILE A 390 30.09 5.97 6.71
C ILE A 390 31.48 6.25 6.16
N THR A 391 31.79 5.71 4.99
CA THR A 391 33.07 5.88 4.29
C THR A 391 32.94 6.74 3.04
N ASN A 392 31.74 6.83 2.46
CA ASN A 392 31.44 7.73 1.34
C ASN A 392 29.95 8.12 1.32
N VAL A 393 29.63 9.31 0.80
CA VAL A 393 28.26 9.77 0.54
C VAL A 393 28.24 10.52 -0.78
N GLU A 394 27.33 10.12 -1.67
CA GLU A 394 27.01 10.81 -2.91
C GLU A 394 25.55 11.26 -2.88
N PHE A 395 25.31 12.57 -3.03
CA PHE A 395 23.97 13.12 -3.17
C PHE A 395 23.68 13.36 -4.66
N LYS A 396 22.56 12.81 -5.12
CA LYS A 396 22.07 12.93 -6.52
C LYS A 396 20.90 13.90 -6.65
N SER A 397 20.33 14.34 -5.53
CA SER A 397 19.33 15.40 -5.44
C SER A 397 19.69 16.38 -4.32
N ASP A 398 19.15 17.59 -4.40
CA ASP A 398 19.24 18.59 -3.34
C ASP A 398 18.49 18.09 -2.08
N GLU A 399 19.00 18.48 -0.91
CA GLU A 399 18.40 18.05 0.36
C GLU A 399 17.04 18.68 0.62
N GLU A 400 16.74 19.82 0.00
CA GLU A 400 15.47 20.54 0.12
C GLU A 400 14.43 20.09 -0.92
N THR A 401 14.80 19.23 -1.88
CA THR A 401 13.86 18.65 -2.84
C THR A 401 12.77 17.87 -2.09
N GLU A 402 11.50 18.19 -2.37
CA GLU A 402 10.37 17.41 -1.85
C GLU A 402 10.12 16.18 -2.71
N PHE A 403 9.82 15.06 -2.06
CA PHE A 403 9.44 13.79 -2.69
C PHE A 403 8.08 13.34 -2.18
N ASP A 404 7.33 12.65 -3.04
CA ASP A 404 6.03 12.07 -2.69
C ASP A 404 6.19 10.87 -1.73
N GLU A 405 7.28 10.12 -1.89
CA GLU A 405 7.59 8.93 -1.10
C GLU A 405 9.10 8.63 -1.12
N PHE A 406 9.56 7.84 -0.14
CA PHE A 406 10.94 7.37 -0.06
C PHE A 406 10.97 5.85 0.09
N ASP A 407 11.98 5.21 -0.49
CA ASP A 407 12.32 3.80 -0.27
C ASP A 407 13.85 3.65 -0.15
N ALA A 408 14.33 2.46 0.19
CA ALA A 408 15.76 2.20 0.25
C ALA A 408 16.12 0.76 -0.11
N VAL A 409 17.35 0.58 -0.59
CA VAL A 409 17.91 -0.73 -0.95
C VAL A 409 19.35 -0.81 -0.46
N VAL A 410 19.76 -2.00 -0.02
CA VAL A 410 21.15 -2.28 0.37
C VAL A 410 21.81 -3.22 -0.63
N GLU A 411 22.94 -2.80 -1.19
CA GLU A 411 23.78 -3.59 -2.09
C GLU A 411 25.20 -3.67 -1.51
N GLY A 412 25.56 -4.83 -0.94
CA GLY A 412 26.81 -4.98 -0.20
C GLY A 412 26.91 -3.98 0.95
N LYS A 413 27.87 -3.05 0.87
CA LYS A 413 28.09 -1.98 1.85
C LYS A 413 27.34 -0.68 1.54
N THR A 414 26.63 -0.61 0.42
CA THR A 414 26.00 0.62 -0.05
C THR A 414 24.52 0.63 0.26
N LEU A 415 24.07 1.64 1.00
CA LEU A 415 22.67 1.99 1.16
C LEU A 415 22.29 3.02 0.08
N LYS A 416 21.38 2.64 -0.82
CA LYS A 416 20.77 3.55 -1.79
C LYS A 416 19.45 4.05 -1.24
N ILE A 417 19.28 5.37 -1.19
CA ILE A 417 18.02 6.03 -0.84
C ILE A 417 17.34 6.39 -2.16
N LEU A 418 16.08 6.00 -2.28
CA LEU A 418 15.22 6.26 -3.42
C LEU A 418 14.19 7.33 -3.05
N GLY A 419 13.97 8.29 -3.93
CA GLY A 419 12.87 9.26 -3.84
C GLY A 419 11.89 9.03 -4.99
N ARG A 420 10.59 9.17 -4.70
CA ARG A 420 9.52 9.15 -5.70
C ARG A 420 9.11 10.58 -6.05
N GLU A 421 9.11 10.88 -7.33
CA GLU A 421 8.42 12.04 -7.90
C GLU A 421 7.38 11.53 -8.90
N ALA A 422 6.14 12.02 -8.78
CA ALA A 422 5.00 11.46 -9.49
C ALA A 422 4.89 9.94 -9.23
N ASP A 423 5.17 9.07 -10.21
CA ASP A 423 5.13 7.61 -10.00
C ASP A 423 6.46 6.90 -10.28
N THR A 424 7.59 7.61 -10.24
CA THR A 424 8.89 7.00 -10.52
C THR A 424 9.82 7.13 -9.32
N PHE A 425 10.33 6.00 -8.84
CA PHE A 425 11.44 5.97 -7.89
C PHE A 425 12.77 6.08 -8.62
N TYR A 426 13.65 6.92 -8.10
CA TYR A 426 15.03 7.01 -8.58
C TYR A 426 15.98 7.24 -7.41
N THR A 427 17.26 6.90 -7.59
CA THR A 427 18.26 7.05 -6.53
C THR A 427 18.61 8.51 -6.30
N ILE A 428 18.37 8.99 -5.08
CA ILE A 428 18.60 10.39 -4.68
C ILE A 428 19.84 10.55 -3.79
N ALA A 429 20.28 9.46 -3.15
CA ALA A 429 21.53 9.43 -2.40
C ALA A 429 22.09 8.00 -2.33
N GLU A 430 23.42 7.90 -2.29
CA GLU A 430 24.14 6.66 -2.04
C GLU A 430 25.08 6.84 -0.84
N ILE A 431 24.99 5.96 0.14
CA ILE A 431 25.76 6.00 1.38
C ILE A 431 26.54 4.69 1.49
N GLU A 432 27.86 4.77 1.39
CA GLU A 432 28.74 3.63 1.62
C GLU A 432 29.07 3.52 3.11
N ALA A 433 28.73 2.38 3.70
CA ALA A 433 29.02 2.07 5.09
C ALA A 433 30.38 1.38 5.25
N SER A 434 30.94 1.40 6.46
CA SER A 434 32.22 0.73 6.74
C SER A 434 32.15 -0.81 6.64
N SER A 435 30.98 -1.40 6.88
CA SER A 435 30.72 -2.83 6.68
C SER A 435 29.29 -3.09 6.18
N GLU A 436 29.04 -4.30 5.69
CA GLU A 436 27.70 -4.72 5.27
C GLU A 436 26.72 -4.71 6.44
N GLU A 437 27.15 -5.14 7.63
CA GLU A 437 26.34 -5.08 8.85
C GLU A 437 25.89 -3.65 9.17
N ILE A 438 26.79 -2.68 9.02
CA ILE A 438 26.43 -1.28 9.25
C ILE A 438 25.45 -0.81 8.17
N ALA A 439 25.64 -1.17 6.90
CA ALA A 439 24.68 -0.84 5.83
C ALA A 439 23.28 -1.39 6.13
N GLU A 440 23.18 -2.65 6.58
CA GLU A 440 21.91 -3.26 7.00
C GLU A 440 21.30 -2.53 8.20
N HIS A 441 22.11 -2.16 9.19
CA HIS A 441 21.65 -1.41 10.36
C HIS A 441 21.10 -0.02 10.00
N LEU A 442 21.77 0.69 9.08
CA LEU A 442 21.30 1.97 8.55
C LEU A 442 19.97 1.79 7.79
N TYR A 443 19.85 0.74 6.98
CA TYR A 443 18.61 0.40 6.28
C TYR A 443 17.44 0.17 7.23
N PHE A 444 17.59 -0.67 8.27
CA PHE A 444 16.50 -0.90 9.22
C PHE A 444 16.14 0.34 10.04
N SER A 445 17.12 1.20 10.33
CA SER A 445 16.87 2.50 10.98
C SER A 445 16.04 3.42 10.09
N LEU A 446 16.38 3.48 8.79
CA LEU A 446 15.65 4.25 7.79
C LEU A 446 14.24 3.71 7.60
N LEU A 447 14.09 2.40 7.42
CA LEU A 447 12.80 1.71 7.31
C LEU A 447 11.92 1.92 8.54
N SER A 448 12.51 2.02 9.74
CA SER A 448 11.76 2.34 10.96
C SER A 448 11.21 3.76 10.96
N LEU A 449 11.92 4.73 10.36
CA LEU A 449 11.41 6.09 10.18
C LEU A 449 10.30 6.12 9.12
N LEU A 450 10.52 5.48 7.97
CA LEU A 450 9.59 5.50 6.83
C LEU A 450 8.25 4.85 7.16
N GLU A 451 8.25 3.81 8.00
CA GLU A 451 7.00 3.21 8.49
C GLU A 451 6.43 3.90 9.74
N SER A 452 7.05 4.98 10.23
CA SER A 452 6.53 5.76 11.35
C SER A 452 5.52 6.81 10.87
N ARG A 453 4.72 7.37 11.79
CA ARG A 453 3.81 8.50 11.50
C ARG A 453 4.54 9.84 11.36
N ARG A 454 5.87 9.88 11.39
CA ARG A 454 6.63 11.13 11.24
C ARG A 454 6.55 11.58 9.78
N LYS A 455 6.16 12.85 9.59
CA LYS A 455 6.16 13.48 8.28
C LYS A 455 7.61 13.65 7.78
N VAL A 456 7.92 13.09 6.63
CA VAL A 456 9.21 13.22 5.93
C VAL A 456 8.88 13.69 4.52
N LYS A 457 9.31 14.90 4.16
CA LYS A 457 9.04 15.48 2.82
C LYS A 457 10.29 15.60 1.96
N THR A 458 11.43 15.88 2.58
CA THR A 458 12.68 16.16 1.87
C THR A 458 13.77 15.16 2.23
N LEU A 459 14.83 15.10 1.42
CA LEU A 459 16.01 14.30 1.76
C LEU A 459 16.65 14.82 3.06
N GLY A 460 16.69 16.13 3.29
CA GLY A 460 17.18 16.72 4.54
C GLY A 460 16.35 16.29 5.76
N ASP A 461 15.03 16.24 5.61
CA ASP A 461 14.11 15.68 6.60
C ASP A 461 14.47 14.23 6.92
N LEU A 462 14.66 13.40 5.90
CA LEU A 462 14.99 11.99 6.04
C LEU A 462 16.31 11.82 6.83
N LEU A 463 17.37 12.49 6.39
CA LEU A 463 18.69 12.41 7.02
C LEU A 463 18.68 12.88 8.48
N SER A 464 17.94 13.94 8.79
CA SER A 464 17.88 14.51 10.13
C SER A 464 16.98 13.72 11.09
N LYS A 465 15.90 13.10 10.59
CA LYS A 465 14.92 12.36 11.40
C LYS A 465 15.25 10.89 11.57
N THR A 466 16.12 10.31 10.74
CA THR A 466 16.54 8.91 10.87
C THR A 466 17.47 8.75 12.07
N GLU A 467 16.94 8.16 13.15
CA GLU A 467 17.70 7.82 14.36
C GLU A 467 18.39 6.46 14.18
N ILE A 468 19.71 6.45 14.34
CA ILE A 468 20.57 5.26 14.31
C ILE A 468 20.91 4.89 15.77
N PRO A 469 20.40 3.77 16.29
CA PRO A 469 20.82 3.23 17.58
C PRO A 469 22.28 2.79 17.50
N THR A 470 23.12 3.20 18.45
CA THR A 470 24.55 2.90 18.47
C THR A 470 25.01 2.41 19.83
N ILE A 471 26.12 1.68 19.85
CA ILE A 471 26.81 1.28 21.08
C ILE A 471 28.07 2.14 21.19
N ARG A 472 28.12 3.00 22.22
CA ARG A 472 29.19 3.97 22.50
C ARG A 472 29.49 4.92 21.34
N GLY A 473 28.59 5.03 20.36
CA GLY A 473 28.83 5.74 19.10
C GLY A 473 29.96 5.14 18.25
N SER A 474 30.25 3.84 18.38
CA SER A 474 31.30 3.13 17.63
C SER A 474 30.69 2.15 16.63
N PRO A 475 31.09 2.16 15.34
CA PRO A 475 30.61 1.19 14.37
C PRO A 475 31.02 -0.24 14.75
N LYS A 476 32.25 -0.44 15.20
CA LYS A 476 32.77 -1.76 15.62
C LYS A 476 31.94 -2.39 16.74
N GLU A 477 31.53 -1.59 17.73
CA GLU A 477 30.66 -2.07 18.79
C GLU A 477 29.22 -2.25 18.31
N THR A 478 28.71 -1.32 17.48
CA THR A 478 27.32 -1.32 17.00
C THR A 478 27.00 -2.56 16.16
N VAL A 479 27.98 -3.15 15.47
CA VAL A 479 27.84 -4.45 14.77
C VAL A 479 27.30 -5.56 15.70
N ARG A 480 27.51 -5.48 17.02
CA ARG A 480 26.95 -6.43 17.99
C ARG A 480 25.41 -6.49 17.98
N ILE A 481 24.74 -5.36 17.66
CA ILE A 481 23.28 -5.32 17.48
C ILE A 481 22.89 -6.23 16.31
N VAL A 482 23.52 -6.02 15.15
CA VAL A 482 23.29 -6.78 13.92
C VAL A 482 23.59 -8.27 14.12
N ASN A 483 24.70 -8.61 14.77
CA ASN A 483 25.07 -10.01 15.04
C ASN A 483 24.10 -10.71 16.00
N ALA A 484 23.55 -10.00 16.98
CA ALA A 484 22.52 -10.54 17.87
C ALA A 484 21.23 -10.87 17.08
N ILE A 485 20.87 -10.02 16.11
CA ILE A 485 19.72 -10.24 15.22
C ILE A 485 20.00 -11.41 14.27
N LYS A 486 21.15 -11.44 13.60
CA LYS A 486 21.58 -12.54 12.70
C LYS A 486 21.49 -13.90 13.40
N THR A 487 22.02 -13.98 14.62
CA THR A 487 21.94 -15.19 15.46
C THR A 487 20.48 -15.52 15.83
N SER A 488 19.68 -14.54 16.25
CA SER A 488 18.29 -14.77 16.69
C SER A 488 17.38 -15.20 15.53
N ALA A 489 17.57 -14.62 14.35
CA ALA A 489 16.78 -14.90 13.16
C ALA A 489 17.33 -16.09 12.34
N ASN A 490 18.53 -16.58 12.68
CA ASN A 490 19.27 -17.59 11.93
C ASN A 490 19.49 -17.20 10.44
N VAL A 491 20.03 -15.99 10.21
CA VAL A 491 20.29 -15.47 8.86
C VAL A 491 21.72 -14.93 8.72
N LYS A 492 22.29 -15.04 7.52
CA LYS A 492 23.61 -14.46 7.21
C LYS A 492 23.55 -12.95 6.96
N HIS A 493 22.50 -12.50 6.28
CA HIS A 493 22.24 -11.10 5.94
C HIS A 493 20.81 -10.77 6.38
N LEU A 494 20.62 -9.64 7.05
CA LEU A 494 19.29 -9.20 7.50
C LEU A 494 18.37 -8.84 6.32
N THR A 495 18.96 -8.49 5.17
CA THR A 495 18.23 -8.07 3.95
C THR A 495 17.97 -9.20 2.95
N SER A 496 18.40 -10.44 3.22
CA SER A 496 18.28 -11.53 2.24
C SER A 496 16.84 -11.87 1.89
N SER A 497 15.94 -11.89 2.89
CA SER A 497 14.54 -12.28 2.66
C SER A 497 13.79 -11.27 1.80
N ILE A 498 13.98 -9.97 2.03
CA ILE A 498 13.33 -8.92 1.21
C ILE A 498 13.90 -8.87 -0.21
N LYS A 499 15.19 -9.17 -0.40
CA LYS A 499 15.79 -9.28 -1.74
C LYS A 499 15.19 -10.43 -2.54
N LEU A 500 15.13 -11.62 -1.93
CA LEU A 500 14.51 -12.79 -2.55
C LEU A 500 13.02 -12.56 -2.83
N ALA A 501 12.29 -11.89 -1.93
CA ALA A 501 10.88 -11.55 -2.16
C ALA A 501 10.71 -10.68 -3.42
N LYS A 502 11.56 -9.65 -3.59
CA LYS A 502 11.55 -8.79 -4.79
C LYS A 502 11.92 -9.55 -6.07
N GLU A 503 12.81 -10.53 -6.00
CA GLU A 503 13.14 -11.42 -7.14
C GLU A 503 11.96 -12.32 -7.49
N ASN A 504 11.32 -12.94 -6.50
CA ASN A 504 10.12 -13.76 -6.69
C ASN A 504 8.94 -12.94 -7.20
N GLU A 505 8.79 -11.67 -6.80
CA GLU A 505 7.78 -10.77 -7.38
C GLU A 505 8.02 -10.52 -8.88
N ALA A 506 9.28 -10.38 -9.31
CA ALA A 506 9.60 -10.25 -10.74
C ALA A 506 9.33 -11.56 -11.51
N TYR A 507 9.59 -12.71 -10.87
CA TYR A 507 9.26 -14.02 -11.44
C TYR A 507 7.74 -14.20 -11.57
N LEU A 508 7.00 -13.86 -10.52
CA LEU A 508 5.55 -13.91 -10.49
C LEU A 508 4.93 -13.08 -11.62
N ASP A 509 5.40 -11.85 -11.84
CA ASP A 509 4.91 -11.03 -12.95
C ASP A 509 5.14 -11.68 -14.31
N ALA A 510 6.28 -12.36 -14.52
CA ALA A 510 6.51 -13.11 -15.75
C ALA A 510 5.54 -14.28 -15.92
N LEU A 511 5.24 -15.02 -14.85
CA LEU A 511 4.25 -16.10 -14.87
C LEU A 511 2.85 -15.57 -15.19
N VAL A 512 2.47 -14.44 -14.60
CA VAL A 512 1.18 -13.78 -14.89
C VAL A 512 1.15 -13.30 -16.33
N PHE A 513 2.21 -12.69 -16.87
CA PHE A 513 2.24 -12.32 -18.29
C PHE A 513 2.10 -13.55 -19.22
N LYS A 514 2.73 -14.69 -18.90
CA LYS A 514 2.55 -15.95 -19.64
C LYS A 514 1.11 -16.45 -19.59
N LEU A 515 0.50 -16.45 -18.40
CA LEU A 515 -0.89 -16.88 -18.20
C LEU A 515 -1.86 -16.08 -19.07
N TYR A 516 -1.65 -14.78 -19.23
CA TYR A 516 -2.47 -13.90 -20.09
C TYR A 516 -1.96 -13.85 -21.55
N GLY A 517 -0.97 -14.67 -21.90
CA GLY A 517 -0.46 -14.80 -23.27
C GLY A 517 0.27 -13.57 -23.80
N LEU A 518 0.81 -12.71 -22.91
CA LEU A 518 1.47 -11.48 -23.33
C LEU A 518 2.86 -11.73 -23.92
N THR A 519 3.21 -10.94 -24.95
CA THR A 519 4.56 -10.92 -25.53
C THR A 519 5.53 -10.15 -24.65
N ARG A 520 6.83 -10.28 -24.94
CA ARG A 520 7.87 -9.52 -24.24
C ARG A 520 7.75 -8.02 -24.50
N GLU A 521 7.31 -7.64 -25.68
CA GLU A 521 7.06 -6.25 -26.07
C GLU A 521 5.87 -5.66 -25.29
N GLU A 522 4.76 -6.38 -25.20
CA GLU A 522 3.58 -5.98 -24.43
C GLU A 522 3.90 -5.87 -22.93
N ALA A 523 4.59 -6.87 -22.36
CA ALA A 523 5.02 -6.84 -20.97
C ALA A 523 5.97 -5.66 -20.69
N ARG A 524 6.91 -5.36 -21.59
CA ARG A 524 7.81 -4.20 -21.47
C ARG A 524 7.02 -2.89 -21.51
N LEU A 525 6.04 -2.77 -22.39
CA LEU A 525 5.19 -1.57 -22.48
C LEU A 525 4.43 -1.35 -21.17
N ILE A 526 3.76 -2.38 -20.67
CA ILE A 526 3.02 -2.33 -19.41
C ILE A 526 3.92 -1.87 -18.25
N LEU A 527 5.09 -2.48 -18.09
CA LEU A 527 5.99 -2.15 -17.00
C LEU A 527 6.56 -0.72 -17.13
N ARG A 528 6.78 -0.23 -18.36
CA ARG A 528 7.22 1.15 -18.59
C ARG A 528 6.13 2.17 -18.29
N GLU A 529 4.88 1.89 -18.65
CA GLU A 529 3.76 2.75 -18.28
C GLU A 529 3.52 2.80 -16.77
N LEU A 530 3.76 1.68 -16.09
CA LEU A 530 3.81 1.63 -14.63
C LEU A 530 5.07 2.28 -14.03
N LYS A 531 5.96 2.84 -14.86
CA LYS A 531 7.21 3.49 -14.44
C LYS A 531 8.08 2.55 -13.58
N ALA A 532 8.03 1.25 -13.84
CA ALA A 532 8.83 0.27 -13.15
C ALA A 532 10.34 0.50 -13.40
N PRO A 533 11.21 0.31 -12.40
CA PRO A 533 12.66 0.45 -12.57
C PRO A 533 13.22 -0.48 -13.67
N GLU A 534 14.17 0.00 -14.49
CA GLU A 534 14.73 -0.77 -15.62
C GLU A 534 15.39 -2.10 -15.20
N ASN A 535 15.94 -2.19 -13.98
CA ASN A 535 16.44 -3.44 -13.43
C ASN A 535 15.31 -4.45 -13.15
N TYR A 536 14.15 -3.98 -12.67
CA TYR A 536 12.96 -4.80 -12.48
C TYR A 536 12.42 -5.28 -13.83
N ILE A 537 12.28 -4.37 -14.80
CA ILE A 537 11.87 -4.70 -16.18
C ILE A 537 12.77 -5.79 -16.76
N SER A 538 14.09 -5.60 -16.65
CA SER A 538 15.06 -6.57 -17.14
C SER A 538 14.95 -7.93 -16.44
N SER A 539 14.65 -7.94 -15.13
CA SER A 539 14.43 -9.17 -14.37
C SER A 539 13.18 -9.91 -14.84
N VAL A 540 12.04 -9.24 -14.94
CA VAL A 540 10.77 -9.84 -15.42
C VAL A 540 10.94 -10.42 -16.82
N LEU A 541 11.50 -9.61 -17.74
CA LEU A 541 11.71 -10.05 -19.13
C LEU A 541 12.74 -11.17 -19.26
N ARG A 542 13.60 -11.42 -18.27
CA ARG A 542 14.50 -12.59 -18.30
C ARG A 542 13.74 -13.90 -18.07
N TYR A 543 12.66 -13.85 -17.30
CA TYR A 543 11.84 -15.02 -16.98
C TYR A 543 10.70 -15.25 -18.00
N LEU A 544 10.30 -14.21 -18.73
CA LEU A 544 9.32 -14.25 -19.81
C LEU A 544 9.94 -14.77 -21.12
#